data_AF-A0A4Z0KTG0-F1
#
_entry.id   AF-A0A4Z0KTG0-F1
#
_cell.length_a   1.000
_cell.length_b   1.000
_cell.length_c   1.000
_cell.angle_alpha   90.00
_cell.angle_beta   90.00
_cell.angle_gamma   90.00
#
_symmetry.space_group_name_H-M   'P 1'
#
loop_
_entity.id
_entity.type
_entity.pdbx_description
1 polymer ?
#
loop_
_entity_poly.entity_id
_entity_poly.type
_entity_poly.pdbx_seq_one_letter_code
_entity_poly.pdbx_strand_id
1 'polypeptide(L)'
;RILARENGDGFGMSASYDFDFGLSLGAAYSSSDRTDNQVARGYGDGMNERNNYAGGETAEAWTVGAKYDAYNVYLAAMYAETRNMTYYGGGNGEGNGGIANKTQNFEVVAQYQFDFGLRPSI
;
A
#
# COMPACT_ATOMS: atom_id res chain seq x y z
N ARG A 1 15.78 16.04 -6.39
CA ARG A 1 15.35 14.83 -5.63
C ARG A 1 13.87 14.65 -5.92
N ILE A 2 13.41 13.45 -6.27
CA ILE A 2 11.98 13.23 -6.58
C ILE A 2 11.24 13.22 -5.24
N LEU A 3 10.26 14.12 -5.03
CA LEU A 3 9.49 14.26 -3.78
C LEU A 3 8.87 12.94 -3.29
N ALA A 4 8.51 12.05 -4.22
CA ALA A 4 8.00 10.70 -3.92
C ALA A 4 9.02 9.75 -3.26
N ARG A 5 10.30 10.13 -3.19
CA ARG A 5 11.38 9.33 -2.56
C ARG A 5 11.86 9.91 -1.23
N GLU A 6 11.17 10.93 -0.72
CA GLU A 6 11.43 11.50 0.60
C GLU A 6 10.45 10.89 1.61
N ASN A 7 10.90 10.72 2.85
CA ASN A 7 10.07 10.32 3.98
C ASN A 7 10.71 10.92 5.25
N GLY A 8 9.87 11.31 6.21
CA GLY A 8 10.29 11.66 7.55
C GLY A 8 10.45 10.42 8.43
N ASP A 9 10.62 10.67 9.72
CA ASP A 9 10.66 9.63 10.74
C ASP A 9 9.29 8.97 10.90
N GLY A 10 9.25 7.71 11.30
CA GLY A 10 7.99 6.98 11.43
C GLY A 10 8.12 5.68 12.20
N PHE A 11 6.99 5.06 12.46
CA PHE A 11 6.90 3.75 13.11
C PHE A 11 5.94 2.84 12.34
N GLY A 12 6.10 1.54 12.57
CA GLY A 12 5.20 0.52 12.05
C GLY A 12 5.04 -0.62 13.03
N MET A 13 3.88 -1.27 12.96
CA MET A 13 3.55 -2.44 13.76
C MET A 13 2.79 -3.45 12.91
N SER A 14 2.96 -4.73 13.22
CA SER A 14 2.21 -5.81 12.58
C SER A 14 1.92 -6.92 13.58
N ALA A 15 0.86 -7.66 13.29
CA ALA A 15 0.49 -8.86 14.01
C ALA A 15 -0.06 -9.88 13.02
N SER A 16 0.29 -11.15 13.22
CA SER A 16 -0.24 -12.26 12.44
C SER A 16 -0.53 -13.45 13.34
N TYR A 17 -1.46 -14.28 12.89
CA TYR A 17 -1.85 -15.51 13.58
C TYR A 17 -2.06 -16.61 12.56
N ASP A 18 -1.38 -17.73 12.76
CA ASP A 18 -1.47 -18.94 11.94
C ASP A 18 -2.31 -19.97 12.68
N PHE A 19 -3.35 -20.47 12.00
CA PHE A 19 -4.20 -21.55 12.50
C PHE A 19 -3.70 -22.90 11.98
N ASP A 20 -3.89 -23.95 12.79
CA ASP A 20 -3.40 -25.32 12.50
C ASP A 20 -4.08 -26.01 11.29
N PHE A 21 -5.07 -25.37 10.66
CA PHE A 21 -5.81 -25.88 9.50
C PHE A 21 -5.44 -25.18 8.18
N GLY A 22 -4.32 -24.45 8.17
CA GLY A 22 -3.76 -23.81 6.96
C GLY A 22 -4.30 -22.40 6.68
N LEU A 23 -5.14 -21.84 7.55
CA LEU A 23 -5.54 -20.44 7.49
C LEU A 23 -4.56 -19.57 8.29
N SER A 24 -4.22 -18.41 7.76
CA SER A 24 -3.43 -17.38 8.40
C SER A 24 -4.14 -16.04 8.27
N LEU A 25 -4.13 -15.24 9.33
CA LEU A 25 -4.62 -13.86 9.31
C LEU A 25 -3.48 -12.91 9.69
N GLY A 26 -3.45 -11.72 9.10
CA GLY A 26 -2.45 -10.71 9.39
C GLY A 26 -2.98 -9.30 9.25
N ALA A 27 -2.40 -8.39 10.03
CA ALA A 27 -2.64 -6.96 9.92
C ALA A 27 -1.33 -6.19 10.15
N ALA A 28 -1.19 -5.05 9.46
CA ALA A 28 -0.09 -4.14 9.67
C ALA A 28 -0.56 -2.69 9.59
N TYR A 29 0.13 -1.81 10.31
CA TYR A 29 -0.07 -0.37 10.32
C TYR A 29 1.29 0.33 10.32
N SER A 30 1.40 1.44 9.58
CA SER A 30 2.57 2.31 9.59
C SER A 30 2.15 3.77 9.50
N SER A 31 2.88 4.63 10.19
CA SER A 31 2.73 6.08 10.13
C SER A 31 4.11 6.73 10.12
N SER A 32 4.29 7.73 9.26
CA SER A 32 5.51 8.50 9.15
C SER A 32 5.23 9.96 8.85
N ASP A 33 6.10 10.84 9.33
CA ASP A 33 6.09 12.25 8.94
C ASP A 33 6.42 12.39 7.45
N ARG A 34 5.83 13.41 6.82
CA ARG A 34 6.18 13.86 5.47
C ARG A 34 7.18 14.99 5.57
N THR A 35 8.15 15.05 4.66
CA THR A 35 9.16 16.11 4.69
C THR A 35 8.54 17.48 4.43
N ASP A 36 9.18 18.56 4.90
CA ASP A 36 8.73 19.94 4.66
C ASP A 36 8.49 20.21 3.16
N ASN A 37 9.30 19.63 2.29
CA ASN A 37 9.13 19.72 0.84
C ASN A 37 7.85 19.05 0.36
N GLN A 38 7.49 17.88 0.91
CA GLN A 38 6.25 17.16 0.59
C GLN A 38 5.01 17.89 1.11
N VAL A 39 5.09 18.49 2.30
CA VAL A 39 3.99 19.28 2.88
C VAL A 39 3.80 20.57 2.11
N ALA A 40 4.87 21.30 1.82
CA ALA A 40 4.82 22.55 1.07
C ALA A 40 4.26 22.35 -0.35
N ARG A 41 4.54 21.20 -0.99
CA ARG A 41 4.00 20.86 -2.32
C ARG A 41 2.53 20.47 -2.31
N GLY A 42 2.06 19.86 -1.22
CA GLY A 42 0.63 19.59 -1.01
C GLY A 42 -0.15 20.79 -0.45
N TYR A 43 0.49 21.93 -0.19
CA TYR A 43 -0.17 23.09 0.39
C TYR A 43 -1.24 23.65 -0.55
N GLY A 44 -2.45 23.86 -0.04
CA GLY A 44 -3.61 24.27 -0.85
C GLY A 44 -4.21 23.13 -1.69
N ASP A 45 -3.96 21.88 -1.32
CA ASP A 45 -4.74 20.74 -1.82
C ASP A 45 -6.26 21.00 -1.69
N GLY A 46 -7.00 20.70 -2.76
CA GLY A 46 -8.42 21.04 -2.89
C GLY A 46 -8.75 22.50 -3.25
N MET A 47 -7.78 23.42 -3.29
CA MET A 47 -8.00 24.84 -3.66
C MET A 47 -7.58 25.18 -5.10
N ASN A 48 -6.74 24.35 -5.74
CA ASN A 48 -6.29 24.54 -7.12
C ASN A 48 -6.31 23.20 -7.87
N GLU A 49 -7.03 23.13 -8.98
CA GLU A 49 -7.15 21.92 -9.83
C GLU A 49 -5.82 21.43 -10.42
N ARG A 50 -4.75 22.23 -10.32
CA ARG A 50 -3.39 21.86 -10.75
C ARG A 50 -2.55 21.21 -9.64
N ASN A 51 -3.06 21.14 -8.39
CA ASN A 51 -2.34 20.47 -7.32
C ASN A 51 -2.56 18.96 -7.39
N ASN A 52 -1.49 18.23 -7.71
CA ASN A 52 -1.49 16.77 -7.81
C ASN A 52 -0.86 16.09 -6.58
N TYR A 53 -0.45 16.86 -5.57
CA TYR A 53 0.19 16.34 -4.36
C TYR A 53 -0.76 16.36 -3.19
N ALA A 54 -0.89 15.22 -2.52
CA ALA A 54 -1.61 15.10 -1.26
C ALA A 54 -1.15 16.14 -0.24
N GLY A 55 -2.11 16.77 0.42
CA GLY A 55 -1.87 17.58 1.60
C GLY A 55 -1.54 16.73 2.84
N GLY A 56 -1.37 17.39 3.97
CA GLY A 56 -1.14 16.73 5.26
C GLY A 56 0.33 16.49 5.61
N GLU A 57 0.59 16.42 6.91
CA GLU A 57 1.92 16.32 7.51
C GLU A 57 2.37 14.88 7.71
N THR A 58 1.45 13.92 7.64
CA THR A 58 1.72 12.50 7.86
C THR A 58 1.33 11.65 6.65
N ALA A 59 2.06 10.57 6.46
CA ALA A 59 1.76 9.49 5.53
C ALA A 59 1.42 8.23 6.35
N GLU A 60 0.24 7.66 6.12
CA GLU A 60 -0.26 6.51 6.86
C GLU A 60 -0.58 5.36 5.91
N ALA A 61 -0.39 4.13 6.37
CA ALA A 61 -0.86 2.94 5.68
C ALA A 61 -1.30 1.88 6.67
N TRP A 62 -2.35 1.14 6.30
CA TRP A 62 -2.75 -0.05 7.02
C TRP A 62 -3.19 -1.13 6.05
N THR A 63 -2.99 -2.38 6.43
CA THR A 63 -3.42 -3.53 5.65
C THR A 63 -3.92 -4.64 6.56
N VAL A 64 -4.88 -5.39 6.06
CA VAL A 64 -5.36 -6.65 6.62
C VAL A 64 -5.36 -7.70 5.52
N GLY A 65 -5.02 -8.92 5.88
CA GLY A 65 -4.94 -10.01 4.93
C GLY A 65 -5.30 -11.35 5.54
N ALA A 66 -5.77 -12.24 4.68
CA ALA A 66 -6.02 -13.63 4.98
C ALA A 66 -5.36 -14.49 3.92
N LYS A 67 -4.79 -15.61 4.34
CA LYS A 67 -4.17 -16.61 3.49
C LYS A 67 -4.68 -17.99 3.89
N TYR A 68 -5.01 -18.82 2.91
CA TYR A 68 -5.26 -20.24 3.07
C TYR A 68 -4.22 -21.01 2.24
N ASP A 69 -3.51 -21.94 2.87
CA ASP A 69 -2.40 -22.67 2.28
C ASP A 69 -2.40 -24.10 2.80
N ALA A 70 -3.21 -24.93 2.16
CA ALA A 70 -3.36 -26.35 2.47
C ALA A 70 -3.91 -27.11 1.26
N TYR A 71 -3.69 -28.43 1.23
CA TYR A 71 -4.22 -29.33 0.19
C TYR A 71 -3.88 -28.90 -1.24
N ASN A 72 -2.64 -28.45 -1.47
CA ASN A 72 -2.15 -27.94 -2.75
C ASN A 72 -2.86 -26.66 -3.24
N VAL A 73 -3.69 -26.03 -2.41
CA VAL A 73 -4.38 -24.78 -2.71
C VAL A 73 -3.72 -23.65 -1.93
N TYR A 74 -3.39 -22.57 -2.63
CA TYR A 74 -2.97 -21.31 -2.03
C TYR A 74 -3.95 -20.22 -2.44
N LEU A 75 -4.68 -19.68 -1.48
CA LEU A 75 -5.58 -18.54 -1.67
C LEU A 75 -5.12 -17.43 -0.72
N ALA A 76 -4.85 -16.24 -1.22
CA ALA A 76 -4.63 -15.09 -0.34
C ALA A 76 -5.40 -13.88 -0.83
N ALA A 77 -5.88 -13.08 0.12
CA ALA A 77 -6.52 -11.81 -0.16
C ALA A 77 -6.03 -10.79 0.85
N MET A 78 -5.82 -9.57 0.38
CA MET A 78 -5.48 -8.43 1.22
C MET A 78 -6.25 -7.20 0.80
N TYR A 79 -6.58 -6.41 1.82
CA TYR A 79 -7.12 -5.07 1.67
C TYR A 79 -6.17 -4.10 2.37
N ALA A 80 -5.86 -2.99 1.73
CA ALA A 80 -5.04 -1.94 2.32
C ALA A 80 -5.60 -0.56 1.99
N GLU A 81 -5.44 0.38 2.91
CA GLU A 81 -5.61 1.79 2.60
C GLU A 81 -4.32 2.54 2.92
N THR A 82 -4.02 3.53 2.09
CA THR A 82 -2.96 4.49 2.38
C THR A 82 -3.53 5.89 2.39
N ARG A 83 -2.89 6.79 3.15
CA ARG A 83 -3.16 8.23 3.16
C ARG A 83 -1.88 8.98 2.91
N ASN A 84 -1.92 9.90 1.95
CA ASN A 84 -0.80 10.79 1.61
C ASN A 84 0.53 10.03 1.38
N MET A 85 0.46 8.81 0.83
CA MET A 85 1.63 7.93 0.71
C MET A 85 1.83 7.42 -0.71
N THR A 86 0.79 6.88 -1.35
CA THR A 86 0.94 6.24 -2.66
C THR A 86 1.14 7.27 -3.78
N TYR A 87 2.26 7.11 -4.50
CA TYR A 87 2.51 7.85 -5.72
C TYR A 87 1.71 7.30 -6.90
N TYR A 88 1.20 8.17 -7.77
CA TYR A 88 0.54 7.80 -9.02
C TYR A 88 1.08 8.62 -10.20
N GLY A 89 0.87 8.12 -11.41
CA GLY A 89 1.33 8.76 -12.65
C GLY A 89 2.78 8.41 -13.03
N GLY A 90 3.27 8.97 -14.14
CA GLY A 90 4.53 8.57 -14.76
C GLY A 90 5.37 9.77 -15.23
N GLY A 91 6.66 9.74 -14.93
CA GLY A 91 7.65 10.74 -15.37
C GLY A 91 8.34 11.46 -14.22
N ASN A 92 9.48 12.09 -14.53
CA ASN A 92 10.28 12.88 -13.58
C ASN A 92 9.78 14.33 -13.43
N GLY A 93 8.57 14.65 -13.93
CA GLY A 93 8.04 16.01 -14.03
C GLY A 93 6.71 16.19 -13.30
N GLU A 94 6.50 17.38 -12.75
CA GLU A 94 5.38 17.77 -11.87
C GLU A 94 3.99 17.71 -12.52
N GLY A 95 3.91 17.58 -13.86
CA GLY A 95 2.64 17.59 -14.60
C GLY A 95 1.98 16.22 -14.78
N ASN A 96 2.70 15.11 -14.54
CA ASN A 96 2.22 13.77 -14.92
C ASN A 96 2.18 12.77 -13.76
N GLY A 97 2.32 13.23 -12.51
CA GLY A 97 2.25 12.38 -11.34
C GLY A 97 2.18 13.16 -10.03
N GLY A 98 1.93 12.43 -8.94
CA GLY A 98 1.56 13.03 -7.67
C GLY A 98 1.42 12.01 -6.55
N ILE A 99 1.03 12.47 -5.37
CA ILE A 99 0.76 11.59 -4.22
C ILE A 99 -0.74 11.61 -3.97
N ALA A 100 -1.37 10.45 -3.92
CA ALA A 100 -2.79 10.33 -3.64
C ALA A 100 -3.09 10.63 -2.16
N ASN A 101 -4.13 11.43 -1.90
CA ASN A 101 -4.63 11.70 -0.54
C ASN A 101 -5.12 10.43 0.14
N LYS A 102 -5.76 9.54 -0.61
CA LYS A 102 -6.20 8.23 -0.15
C LYS A 102 -6.12 7.22 -1.28
N THR A 103 -5.65 6.01 -0.98
CA THR A 103 -5.83 4.84 -1.85
C THR A 103 -6.54 3.72 -1.12
N GLN A 104 -7.23 2.88 -1.89
CA GLN A 104 -7.84 1.63 -1.42
C GLN A 104 -7.34 0.55 -2.37
N ASN A 105 -6.57 -0.39 -1.83
CA ASN A 105 -5.87 -1.40 -2.58
C ASN A 105 -6.45 -2.75 -2.19
N PHE A 106 -6.86 -3.53 -3.19
CA PHE A 106 -7.35 -4.89 -3.00
C PHE A 106 -6.54 -5.82 -3.90
N GLU A 107 -5.97 -6.85 -3.31
CA GLU A 107 -5.23 -7.89 -4.04
C GLU A 107 -5.77 -9.25 -3.63
N VAL A 108 -5.95 -10.11 -4.62
CA VAL A 108 -6.35 -11.50 -4.43
C VAL A 108 -5.51 -12.38 -5.34
N VAL A 109 -5.11 -13.53 -4.82
CA VAL A 109 -4.35 -14.52 -5.56
C VAL A 109 -4.92 -15.90 -5.28
N ALA A 110 -5.07 -16.70 -6.32
CA ALA A 110 -5.49 -18.09 -6.23
C ALA A 110 -4.54 -18.96 -7.03
N GLN A 111 -3.96 -19.97 -6.38
CA GLN A 111 -3.01 -20.89 -6.99
C GLN A 111 -3.33 -22.33 -6.60
N TYR A 112 -3.02 -23.24 -7.51
CA TYR A 112 -3.13 -24.67 -7.27
C TYR A 112 -1.84 -25.36 -7.70
N GLN A 113 -1.29 -26.25 -6.89
CA GLN A 113 -0.10 -27.01 -7.20
C GLN A 113 -0.48 -28.41 -7.68
N PHE A 114 -0.29 -28.71 -8.96
CA PHE A 114 -0.45 -30.07 -9.46
C PHE A 114 0.74 -30.95 -9.08
N ASP A 115 0.48 -32.24 -8.88
CA ASP A 115 1.51 -33.24 -8.55
C ASP A 115 2.60 -33.38 -9.65
N PHE A 116 2.26 -33.05 -10.90
CA PHE A 116 3.21 -33.04 -12.02
C PHE A 116 4.05 -31.75 -12.11
N GLY A 117 3.94 -30.86 -11.11
CA GLY A 117 4.80 -29.68 -10.94
C GLY A 117 4.25 -28.36 -11.48
N LEU A 118 3.18 -28.37 -12.29
CA LEU A 118 2.54 -27.13 -12.77
C LEU A 118 1.81 -26.42 -11.63
N ARG A 119 1.95 -25.09 -11.57
CA ARG A 119 1.26 -24.23 -10.60
C ARG A 119 0.59 -23.04 -11.29
N PRO A 120 -0.65 -23.17 -11.79
CA PRO A 120 -1.41 -22.01 -12.28
C PRO A 120 -1.64 -20.98 -11.16
N SER A 121 -1.74 -19.71 -11.54
CA SER A 121 -2.06 -18.58 -10.68
C SER A 121 -3.00 -17.63 -11.40
N ILE A 122 -3.92 -17.03 -10.66
CA ILE A 122 -4.72 -15.86 -11.04
C ILE A 122 -4.50 -14.80 -9.97
#